data_AF-A0A6N7PTE1-F1
#
_entry.id   AF-A0A6N7PTE1-F1
#
_cell.length_a   1.000
_cell.length_b   1.000
_cell.length_c   1.000
_cell.angle_alpha   90.00
_cell.angle_beta   90.00
_cell.angle_gamma   90.00
#
_symmetry.space_group_name_H-M   'P 1'
#
loop_
_entity.id
_entity.type
_entity.pdbx_description
1 polymer ?
#
loop_
_entity_poly.entity_id
_entity_poly.type
_entity_poly.pdbx_seq_one_letter_code
_entity_poly.pdbx_strand_id
1 'polypeptide(L)'
;MAPPAEKPEDVLPEPPVTPSEEAWRGMTPEARHKFLVEVIDALSDPRLTMGDGRPHFNAKRRATDRLRRHFDALHRVIYLAEEMNVLYPGERAFCPDILAVLDVPEPEDDERMAWVVVDEGRGIDLAIEVVYEGNRKKDLVDNVERYARLGIPEYFVYDRKRQDLRGYRLPSPDARRYQRIVPQGGRHASGVLGLDLAIVDGRLEFFYGMAAIFGTEDLIGRLQGMMQSLETKAEQARTEAEQARTEAEQARTEAEQARTEAEQALTSLHDSLLAIVAARGISCSAGDRERVRSCTEPETLQRWLVRAATVGSMAEVLAE
;
A
#
# COMPACT_ATOMS: atom_id res chain seq x y z
N MET A 1 20.25 52.95 -35.11
CA MET A 1 20.18 51.96 -34.02
C MET A 1 21.03 50.79 -34.42
N ALA A 2 22.11 50.52 -33.69
CA ALA A 2 22.84 49.26 -33.84
C ALA A 2 21.93 48.09 -33.38
N PRO A 3 22.03 46.91 -34.02
CA PRO A 3 21.32 45.74 -33.51
C PRO A 3 21.81 45.42 -32.09
N PRO A 4 20.94 44.90 -31.21
CA PRO A 4 21.35 44.49 -29.87
C PRO A 4 22.43 43.41 -29.99
N ALA A 5 23.51 43.56 -29.24
CA ALA A 5 24.56 42.56 -29.12
C ALA A 5 23.93 41.23 -28.66
N GLU A 6 24.17 40.17 -29.42
CA GLU A 6 23.88 38.81 -28.99
C GLU A 6 24.58 38.58 -27.64
N LYS A 7 23.81 38.15 -26.64
CA LYS A 7 24.37 37.69 -25.37
C LYS A 7 25.33 36.53 -25.69
N PRO A 8 26.51 36.46 -25.05
CA PRO A 8 27.37 35.30 -25.23
C PRO A 8 26.56 34.05 -24.88
N GLU A 9 26.47 33.10 -25.82
CA GLU A 9 26.02 31.75 -25.52
C GLU A 9 26.96 31.20 -24.45
N ASP A 10 26.49 31.11 -23.20
CA ASP A 10 27.17 30.42 -22.11
C ASP A 10 27.32 28.94 -22.55
N VAL A 11 28.46 28.62 -23.16
CA VAL A 11 28.84 27.24 -23.47
C VAL A 11 29.04 26.54 -22.14
N LEU A 12 28.11 25.64 -21.79
CA LEU A 12 28.22 24.80 -20.60
C LEU A 12 29.58 24.11 -20.60
N PRO A 13 30.30 24.07 -19.46
CA PRO A 13 31.55 23.35 -19.38
C PRO A 13 31.30 21.88 -19.71
N GLU A 14 31.99 21.38 -20.74
CA GLU A 14 31.86 19.96 -21.07
C GLU A 14 32.44 19.11 -19.94
N PRO A 15 31.79 17.99 -19.57
CA PRO A 15 32.33 17.11 -18.54
C PRO A 15 33.72 16.60 -18.96
N PRO A 16 34.65 16.49 -17.99
CA PRO A 16 36.02 16.11 -18.27
C PRO A 16 36.09 14.67 -18.78
N VAL A 17 37.14 14.38 -19.53
CA VAL A 17 37.47 13.02 -19.97
C VAL A 17 38.14 12.28 -18.84
N THR A 18 37.58 11.15 -18.46
CA THR A 18 38.16 10.26 -17.44
C THR A 18 39.55 9.81 -17.89
N PRO A 19 40.57 9.86 -17.01
CA PRO A 19 41.89 9.33 -17.33
C PRO A 19 41.85 7.89 -17.85
N SER A 20 42.87 7.48 -18.62
CA SER A 20 43.04 6.07 -18.95
C SER A 20 43.21 5.25 -17.66
N GLU A 21 42.98 3.94 -17.74
CA GLU A 21 43.12 3.07 -16.57
C GLU A 21 44.52 3.16 -15.93
N GLU A 22 45.57 3.16 -16.75
CA GLU A 22 46.96 3.31 -16.29
C GLU A 22 47.17 4.66 -15.58
N ALA A 23 46.66 5.75 -16.16
CA ALA A 23 46.77 7.08 -15.58
C ALA A 23 45.99 7.18 -14.26
N TRP A 24 44.76 6.65 -14.21
CA TRP A 24 43.93 6.62 -13.00
C TRP A 24 44.61 5.85 -11.86
N ARG A 25 45.14 4.65 -12.17
CA ARG A 25 45.87 3.83 -11.20
C ARG A 25 47.13 4.54 -10.68
N GLY A 26 47.78 5.36 -11.51
CA GLY A 26 48.95 6.16 -11.14
C GLY A 26 48.65 7.43 -10.31
N MET A 27 47.38 7.86 -10.20
CA MET A 27 47.01 9.05 -9.42
C MET A 27 46.99 8.76 -7.91
N THR A 28 47.35 9.77 -7.11
CA THR A 28 47.16 9.73 -5.66
C THR A 28 45.67 9.83 -5.30
N PRO A 29 45.24 9.38 -4.11
CA PRO A 29 43.86 9.53 -3.65
C PRO A 29 43.35 10.97 -3.71
N GLU A 30 44.18 11.96 -3.35
CA GLU A 30 43.83 13.38 -3.39
C GLU A 30 43.61 13.88 -4.82
N ALA A 31 44.45 13.42 -5.76
CA ALA A 31 44.30 13.75 -7.17
C ALA A 31 43.01 13.15 -7.75
N ARG A 32 42.67 11.90 -7.38
CA ARG A 32 41.40 11.26 -7.77
C ARG A 32 40.21 12.00 -7.19
N HIS A 33 40.25 12.33 -5.89
CA HIS A 33 39.20 13.10 -5.24
C HIS A 33 38.98 14.46 -5.91
N LYS A 34 40.06 15.20 -6.20
CA LYS A 34 39.97 16.48 -6.91
C LYS A 34 39.33 16.33 -8.30
N PHE A 35 39.67 15.28 -9.04
CA PHE A 35 39.05 14.99 -10.34
C PHE A 35 37.56 14.67 -10.20
N LEU A 36 37.16 13.90 -9.19
CA LEU A 36 35.75 13.60 -8.93
C LEU A 36 34.95 14.85 -8.60
N VAL A 37 35.51 15.78 -7.83
CA VAL A 37 34.90 17.10 -7.56
C VAL A 37 34.72 17.88 -8.86
N GLU A 38 35.73 17.92 -9.74
CA GLU A 38 35.63 18.58 -11.04
C GLU A 38 34.52 17.97 -11.92
N VAL A 39 34.39 16.64 -11.94
CA VAL A 39 33.31 15.94 -12.65
C VAL A 39 31.94 16.34 -12.10
N ILE A 40 31.78 16.32 -10.77
CA ILE A 40 30.53 16.68 -10.10
C ILE A 40 30.17 18.12 -10.44
N ASP A 41 31.10 19.06 -10.31
CA ASP A 41 30.86 20.47 -10.60
C ASP A 41 30.44 20.69 -12.06
N ALA A 42 31.06 19.98 -13.01
CA ALA A 42 30.71 20.07 -14.43
C ALA A 42 29.32 19.49 -14.76
N LEU A 43 28.87 18.48 -14.01
CA LEU A 43 27.59 17.80 -14.25
C LEU A 43 26.42 18.31 -13.39
N SER A 44 26.69 19.17 -12.38
CA SER A 44 25.70 19.62 -11.40
C SER A 44 25.08 21.00 -11.66
N ASP A 45 25.01 21.48 -12.91
CA ASP A 45 24.52 22.86 -13.19
C ASP A 45 23.08 23.10 -12.66
N PRO A 46 22.88 24.09 -11.76
CA PRO A 46 21.57 24.48 -11.21
C PRO A 46 20.49 24.81 -12.26
N ARG A 47 20.88 25.26 -13.46
CA ARG A 47 19.94 25.63 -14.55
C ARG A 47 19.38 24.41 -15.27
N LEU A 48 20.12 23.28 -15.30
CA LEU A 48 19.66 22.00 -15.82
C LEU A 48 18.73 21.30 -14.81
N THR A 49 19.09 21.34 -13.53
CA THR A 49 18.29 20.73 -12.44
C THR A 49 16.98 21.46 -12.14
N MET A 50 16.86 22.76 -12.46
CA MET A 50 15.62 23.53 -12.31
C MET A 50 14.59 23.29 -13.43
N GLY A 51 14.99 22.75 -14.59
CA GLY A 51 14.13 22.57 -15.77
C GLY A 51 13.21 21.34 -15.72
N ASP A 52 13.63 20.28 -15.02
CA ASP A 52 12.90 19.00 -15.03
C ASP A 52 11.74 18.92 -14.01
N GLY A 53 11.73 19.83 -13.03
CA GLY A 53 10.66 19.99 -12.05
C GLY A 53 10.44 18.79 -11.12
N ARG A 54 9.57 18.96 -10.11
CA ARG A 54 9.23 17.89 -9.15
C ARG A 54 8.77 16.56 -9.79
N PRO A 55 8.03 16.54 -10.92
CA PRO A 55 7.54 15.29 -11.48
C PRO A 55 8.62 14.34 -11.99
N HIS A 56 9.73 14.87 -12.52
CA HIS A 56 10.87 14.08 -12.99
C HIS A 56 11.63 13.47 -11.81
N PHE A 57 12.02 14.28 -10.83
CA PHE A 57 12.63 13.83 -9.58
C PHE A 57 11.83 12.72 -8.90
N ASN A 58 10.50 12.91 -8.76
CA ASN A 58 9.63 11.92 -8.14
C ASN A 58 9.48 10.63 -8.96
N ALA A 59 9.73 10.65 -10.28
CA ALA A 59 9.67 9.45 -11.11
C ALA A 59 10.90 8.55 -10.84
N LYS A 60 12.09 9.16 -10.72
CA LYS A 60 13.35 8.45 -10.44
C LYS A 60 13.32 7.78 -9.08
N ARG A 61 13.02 8.57 -8.04
CA ARG A 61 12.90 8.07 -6.66
C ARG A 61 11.91 6.93 -6.53
N ARG A 62 10.76 7.01 -7.20
CA ARG A 62 9.76 5.92 -7.19
C ARG A 62 10.26 4.66 -7.88
N ALA A 63 10.93 4.80 -9.02
CA ALA A 63 11.48 3.66 -9.73
C ALA A 63 12.55 2.94 -8.88
N THR A 64 13.49 3.69 -8.30
CA THR A 64 14.55 3.14 -7.43
C THR A 64 13.97 2.52 -6.16
N ASP A 65 13.02 3.19 -5.49
CA ASP A 65 12.33 2.69 -4.30
C ASP A 65 11.60 1.36 -4.57
N ARG A 66 10.90 1.25 -5.70
CA ARG A 66 10.24 0.00 -6.14
C ARG A 66 11.25 -1.13 -6.39
N LEU A 67 12.31 -0.83 -7.15
CA LEU A 67 13.35 -1.81 -7.51
C LEU A 67 14.06 -2.32 -6.25
N ARG A 68 14.53 -1.42 -5.38
CA ARG A 68 15.22 -1.77 -4.14
C ARG A 68 14.40 -2.73 -3.30
N ARG A 69 13.14 -2.37 -2.99
CA ARG A 69 12.27 -3.25 -2.19
C ARG A 69 11.97 -4.58 -2.85
N HIS A 70 11.88 -4.64 -4.19
CA HIS A 70 11.69 -5.91 -4.88
C HIS A 70 12.91 -6.82 -4.75
N PHE A 71 14.11 -6.29 -4.94
CA PHE A 71 15.35 -7.05 -4.81
C PHE A 71 15.61 -7.49 -3.36
N ASP A 72 15.34 -6.60 -2.39
CA ASP A 72 15.38 -6.93 -0.97
C ASP A 72 14.43 -8.08 -0.62
N ALA A 73 13.19 -8.03 -1.12
CA ALA A 73 12.18 -9.06 -0.90
C ALA A 73 12.54 -10.42 -1.53
N LEU A 74 13.35 -10.42 -2.59
CA LEU A 74 13.87 -11.63 -3.23
C LEU A 74 15.22 -12.08 -2.64
N HIS A 75 15.78 -11.35 -1.67
CA HIS A 75 17.15 -11.55 -1.16
C HIS A 75 18.20 -11.57 -2.28
N ARG A 76 18.00 -10.74 -3.32
CA ARG A 76 18.95 -10.55 -4.41
C ARG A 76 19.67 -9.23 -4.24
N VAL A 77 20.98 -9.22 -4.51
CA VAL A 77 21.82 -8.05 -4.31
C VAL A 77 21.84 -7.21 -5.60
N ILE A 78 21.61 -5.91 -5.46
CA ILE A 78 21.70 -4.93 -6.53
C ILE A 78 22.15 -3.59 -5.96
N TYR A 79 23.02 -2.91 -6.69
CA TYR A 79 23.40 -1.53 -6.44
C TYR A 79 22.52 -0.61 -7.28
N LEU A 80 21.83 0.34 -6.66
CA LEU A 80 20.93 1.26 -7.37
C LEU A 80 21.23 2.70 -6.96
N ALA A 81 21.62 3.52 -7.93
CA ALA A 81 21.85 4.94 -7.69
C ALA A 81 21.03 5.81 -8.64
N GLU A 82 20.61 6.96 -8.10
CA GLU A 82 19.94 8.04 -8.83
C GLU A 82 20.94 9.17 -9.03
N GLU A 83 21.03 9.71 -10.25
CA GLU A 83 21.89 10.87 -10.55
C GLU A 83 23.37 10.71 -10.13
N MET A 84 23.89 9.49 -10.11
CA MET A 84 25.30 9.24 -9.78
C MET A 84 26.16 9.25 -11.05
N ASN A 85 27.29 9.96 -10.99
CA ASN A 85 28.24 10.03 -12.08
C ASN A 85 28.89 8.67 -12.37
N VAL A 86 29.18 8.40 -13.64
CA VAL A 86 29.80 7.16 -14.12
C VAL A 86 31.01 7.50 -14.98
N LEU A 87 32.15 6.89 -14.65
CA LEU A 87 33.45 7.19 -15.23
C LEU A 87 34.03 5.92 -15.88
N TYR A 88 34.00 5.88 -17.21
CA TYR A 88 34.71 4.86 -18.01
C TYR A 88 36.07 5.41 -18.47
N PRO A 89 37.14 4.61 -18.46
CA PRO A 89 38.47 5.06 -18.87
C PRO A 89 38.51 5.67 -20.27
N GLY A 90 39.12 6.85 -20.41
CA GLY A 90 39.25 7.54 -21.70
C GLY A 90 37.95 8.12 -22.24
N GLU A 91 36.87 8.07 -21.48
CA GLU A 91 35.54 8.55 -21.87
C GLU A 91 35.16 9.77 -21.04
N ARG A 92 34.38 10.68 -21.65
CA ARG A 92 33.76 11.75 -20.87
C ARG A 92 32.95 11.14 -19.73
N ALA A 93 32.93 11.79 -18.57
CA ALA A 93 31.99 11.43 -17.52
C ALA A 93 30.55 11.62 -18.01
N PHE A 94 29.61 10.90 -17.40
CA PHE A 94 28.18 11.09 -17.62
C PHE A 94 27.39 10.73 -16.36
N CYS A 95 26.14 11.16 -16.30
CA CYS A 95 25.26 10.94 -15.17
C CYS A 95 23.92 10.42 -15.70
N PRO A 96 23.63 9.11 -15.63
CA PRO A 96 22.32 8.57 -15.93
C PRO A 96 21.32 8.91 -14.82
N ASP A 97 20.05 9.07 -15.16
CA ASP A 97 19.00 9.30 -14.15
C ASP A 97 18.90 8.15 -13.13
N ILE A 98 18.99 6.90 -13.59
CA ILE A 98 19.06 5.71 -12.74
C ILE A 98 20.10 4.76 -13.33
N LEU A 99 20.96 4.20 -12.47
CA LEU A 99 21.83 3.08 -12.82
C LEU A 99 21.59 1.87 -11.92
N ALA A 100 21.89 0.69 -12.46
CA ALA A 100 21.83 -0.57 -11.74
C ALA A 100 23.09 -1.42 -11.99
N VAL A 101 23.59 -2.04 -10.93
CA VAL A 101 24.68 -3.04 -11.00
C VAL A 101 24.28 -4.26 -10.18
N LEU A 102 24.15 -5.41 -10.84
CA LEU A 102 23.77 -6.66 -10.19
C LEU A 102 24.90 -7.20 -9.32
N ASP A 103 24.52 -7.84 -8.22
CA ASP A 103 25.43 -8.57 -7.32
C ASP A 103 26.48 -7.67 -6.65
N VAL A 104 26.24 -6.35 -6.60
CA VAL A 104 27.04 -5.39 -5.85
C VAL A 104 26.20 -4.85 -4.69
N PRO A 105 26.66 -5.00 -3.43
CA PRO A 105 25.92 -4.48 -2.28
C PRO A 105 26.01 -2.96 -2.22
N GLU A 106 24.93 -2.36 -1.72
CA GLU A 106 24.87 -0.94 -1.39
C GLU A 106 24.85 -0.79 0.14
N PRO A 107 25.99 -0.51 0.78
CA PRO A 107 26.06 -0.31 2.21
C PRO A 107 25.36 1.00 2.62
N GLU A 108 24.90 1.09 3.87
CA GLU A 108 24.26 2.30 4.40
C GLU A 108 25.22 3.50 4.40
N ASP A 109 26.51 3.25 4.72
CA ASP A 109 27.59 4.24 4.69
C ASP A 109 28.36 4.20 3.36
N ASP A 110 27.67 4.16 2.22
CA ASP A 110 28.34 4.16 0.92
C ASP A 110 29.04 5.50 0.64
N GLU A 111 30.38 5.46 0.59
CA GLU A 111 31.23 6.64 0.36
C GLU A 111 31.51 6.90 -1.13
N ARG A 112 30.88 6.15 -2.04
CA ARG A 112 31.05 6.36 -3.49
C ARG A 112 30.53 7.74 -3.91
N MET A 113 31.45 8.55 -4.40
CA MET A 113 31.15 9.83 -5.06
C MET A 113 30.72 9.64 -6.52
N ALA A 114 31.08 8.50 -7.12
CA ALA A 114 30.79 8.13 -8.50
C ALA A 114 31.03 6.62 -8.72
N TRP A 115 30.44 6.05 -9.76
CA TRP A 115 30.81 4.74 -10.26
C TRP A 115 32.06 4.83 -11.14
N VAL A 116 33.22 4.56 -10.55
CA VAL A 116 34.50 4.55 -11.29
C VAL A 116 34.80 3.13 -11.75
N VAL A 117 34.67 2.86 -13.05
CA VAL A 117 34.80 1.50 -13.60
C VAL A 117 36.16 0.86 -13.30
N VAL A 118 37.23 1.66 -13.22
CA VAL A 118 38.56 1.17 -12.85
C VAL A 118 38.62 0.67 -11.41
N ASP A 119 38.03 1.41 -10.48
CA ASP A 119 38.07 1.07 -9.05
C ASP A 119 37.10 -0.09 -8.75
N GLU A 120 35.95 -0.13 -9.41
CA GLU A 120 34.95 -1.22 -9.28
C GLU A 120 35.33 -2.49 -10.06
N GLY A 121 36.23 -2.38 -11.03
CA GLY A 121 36.61 -3.48 -11.94
C GLY A 121 35.50 -3.92 -12.90
N ARG A 122 34.37 -3.20 -12.94
CA ARG A 122 33.22 -3.50 -13.79
C ARG A 122 32.40 -2.26 -14.16
N GLY A 123 31.72 -2.34 -15.30
CA GLY A 123 30.73 -1.36 -15.73
C GLY A 123 29.39 -1.50 -15.02
N ILE A 124 28.48 -0.57 -15.32
CA ILE A 124 27.08 -0.67 -14.92
C ILE A 124 26.33 -1.67 -15.81
N ASP A 125 25.34 -2.36 -15.26
CA ASP A 125 24.58 -3.38 -16.00
C ASP A 125 23.37 -2.78 -16.72
N LEU A 126 22.80 -1.70 -16.18
CA LEU A 126 21.66 -1.02 -16.78
C LEU A 126 21.63 0.46 -16.46
N ALA A 127 21.17 1.26 -17.43
CA ALA A 127 20.84 2.67 -17.24
C ALA A 127 19.39 2.95 -17.69
N ILE A 128 18.69 3.85 -16.99
CA ILE A 128 17.36 4.34 -17.35
C ILE A 128 17.42 5.87 -17.37
N GLU A 129 17.00 6.49 -18.48
CA GLU A 129 16.73 7.94 -18.53
C GLU A 129 15.22 8.22 -18.46
N VAL A 130 14.84 9.28 -17.75
CA VAL A 130 13.49 9.82 -17.72
C VAL A 130 13.50 11.17 -18.41
N VAL A 131 12.90 11.28 -19.59
CA VAL A 131 12.92 12.51 -20.39
C VAL A 131 11.63 13.30 -20.20
N TYR A 132 11.74 14.61 -19.89
CA TYR A 132 10.59 15.53 -19.85
C TYR A 132 10.69 16.66 -20.91
N GLU A 133 11.47 17.71 -20.67
CA GLU A 133 11.71 18.82 -21.64
C GLU A 133 13.12 18.82 -22.27
N GLY A 134 13.89 17.76 -22.04
CA GLY A 134 15.27 17.61 -22.52
C GLY A 134 15.46 17.34 -24.03
N ASN A 135 16.73 17.33 -24.42
CA ASN A 135 17.16 17.04 -25.79
C ASN A 135 17.02 15.55 -26.13
N ARG A 136 15.88 15.18 -26.71
CA ARG A 136 15.59 13.80 -27.15
C ARG A 136 16.67 13.18 -28.04
N LYS A 137 17.41 13.97 -28.82
CA LYS A 137 18.50 13.43 -29.65
C LYS A 137 19.60 12.84 -28.76
N LYS A 138 19.92 13.51 -27.65
CA LYS A 138 20.87 13.02 -26.63
C LYS A 138 20.45 11.63 -26.17
N ASP A 139 19.23 11.47 -25.67
CA ASP A 139 18.83 10.22 -25.00
C ASP A 139 18.42 9.10 -25.99
N LEU A 140 17.85 9.44 -27.15
CA LEU A 140 17.33 8.45 -28.11
C LEU A 140 18.31 8.09 -29.23
N VAL A 141 19.43 8.80 -29.37
CA VAL A 141 20.44 8.57 -30.40
C VAL A 141 21.83 8.55 -29.80
N ASP A 142 22.29 9.68 -29.24
CA ASP A 142 23.70 9.84 -28.85
C ASP A 142 24.06 8.88 -27.68
N ASN A 143 23.21 8.79 -26.65
CA ASN A 143 23.38 7.86 -25.52
C ASN A 143 23.17 6.40 -25.93
N VAL A 144 22.26 6.11 -26.88
CA VAL A 144 22.06 4.75 -27.41
C VAL A 144 23.35 4.24 -28.04
N GLU A 145 24.00 5.05 -28.89
CA GLU A 145 25.26 4.66 -29.51
C GLU A 145 26.41 4.61 -28.50
N ARG A 146 26.50 5.62 -27.63
CA ARG A 146 27.56 5.72 -26.61
C ARG A 146 27.50 4.55 -25.64
N TYR A 147 26.37 4.30 -25.00
CA TYR A 147 26.26 3.26 -23.96
C TYR A 147 26.47 1.86 -24.53
N ALA A 148 26.01 1.61 -25.78
CA ALA A 148 26.35 0.38 -26.47
C ALA A 148 27.86 0.21 -26.66
N ARG A 149 28.57 1.27 -27.06
CA ARG A 149 30.03 1.26 -27.22
C ARG A 149 30.77 1.06 -25.89
N LEU A 150 30.20 1.51 -24.78
CA LEU A 150 30.73 1.27 -23.44
C LEU A 150 30.49 -0.16 -22.95
N GLY A 151 29.65 -0.94 -23.64
CA GLY A 151 29.32 -2.31 -23.25
C GLY A 151 28.25 -2.41 -22.17
N ILE A 152 27.47 -1.35 -21.93
CA ILE A 152 26.35 -1.39 -20.98
C ILE A 152 25.30 -2.36 -21.52
N PRO A 153 24.92 -3.42 -20.79
CA PRO A 153 24.03 -4.48 -21.29
C PRO A 153 22.64 -3.98 -21.73
N GLU A 154 22.00 -3.14 -20.92
CA GLU A 154 20.66 -2.64 -21.17
C GLU A 154 20.51 -1.14 -20.94
N TYR A 155 19.68 -0.52 -21.77
CA TYR A 155 19.38 0.90 -21.68
C TYR A 155 17.91 1.17 -21.95
N PHE A 156 17.27 1.92 -21.08
CA PHE A 156 15.86 2.31 -21.24
C PHE A 156 15.70 3.83 -21.24
N VAL A 157 14.76 4.32 -22.04
CA VAL A 157 14.40 5.73 -22.09
C VAL A 157 12.89 5.85 -21.94
N TYR A 158 12.47 6.50 -20.86
CA TYR A 158 11.07 6.83 -20.59
C TYR A 158 10.81 8.32 -20.91
N ASP A 159 10.18 8.60 -22.06
CA ASP A 159 9.72 9.95 -22.40
C ASP A 159 8.37 10.20 -21.73
N ARG A 160 8.40 10.88 -20.58
CA ARG A 160 7.22 11.17 -19.76
C ARG A 160 6.26 12.14 -20.47
N LYS A 161 6.76 13.06 -21.29
CA LYS A 161 5.89 14.00 -22.01
C LYS A 161 5.12 13.30 -23.12
N ARG A 162 5.73 12.33 -23.79
CA ARG A 162 5.11 11.54 -24.87
C ARG A 162 4.46 10.24 -24.42
N GLN A 163 4.65 9.84 -23.17
CA GLN A 163 4.21 8.54 -22.67
C GLN A 163 4.74 7.39 -23.55
N ASP A 164 6.04 7.47 -23.89
CA ASP A 164 6.75 6.48 -24.72
C ASP A 164 7.87 5.86 -23.91
N LEU A 165 8.01 4.53 -23.99
CA LEU A 165 9.09 3.78 -23.35
C LEU A 165 9.83 3.02 -24.44
N ARG A 166 11.16 3.14 -24.43
CA ARG A 166 12.02 2.40 -25.35
C ARG A 166 13.07 1.64 -24.56
N GLY A 167 13.25 0.37 -24.90
CA GLY A 167 14.31 -0.47 -24.37
C GLY A 167 15.32 -0.83 -25.45
N TYR A 168 16.57 -0.93 -25.05
CA TYR A 168 17.71 -1.29 -25.88
C TYR A 168 18.55 -2.34 -25.15
N ARG A 169 19.03 -3.37 -25.86
CA ARG A 169 19.83 -4.46 -25.30
C ARG A 169 20.99 -4.83 -26.21
N LEU A 170 22.16 -5.10 -25.63
CA LEU A 170 23.27 -5.71 -26.36
C LEU A 170 22.96 -7.18 -26.65
N PRO A 171 23.04 -7.64 -27.91
CA PRO A 171 22.73 -9.04 -28.25
C PRO A 171 23.75 -10.05 -27.68
N SER A 172 24.95 -9.59 -27.31
CA SER A 172 25.98 -10.38 -26.64
C SER A 172 26.91 -9.46 -25.85
N PRO A 173 27.70 -9.98 -24.88
CA PRO A 173 28.65 -9.18 -24.09
C PRO A 173 29.71 -8.44 -24.92
N ASP A 174 30.12 -9.01 -26.05
CA ASP A 174 31.11 -8.41 -26.96
C ASP A 174 30.48 -7.42 -27.95
N ALA A 175 29.16 -7.36 -28.03
CA ALA A 175 28.48 -6.44 -28.92
C ALA A 175 28.70 -4.99 -28.47
N ARG A 176 28.74 -4.08 -29.44
CA ARG A 176 28.90 -2.63 -29.21
C ARG A 176 27.82 -1.80 -29.89
N ARG A 177 26.74 -2.45 -30.30
CA ARG A 177 25.55 -1.84 -30.89
C ARG A 177 24.32 -2.50 -30.30
N TYR A 178 23.39 -1.67 -29.82
CA TYR A 178 22.14 -2.15 -29.28
C TYR A 178 21.19 -2.69 -30.35
N GLN A 179 20.33 -3.61 -29.92
CA GLN A 179 19.07 -3.93 -30.59
C GLN A 179 17.91 -3.38 -29.76
N ARG A 180 16.84 -2.98 -30.44
CA ARG A 180 15.65 -2.47 -29.76
C ARG A 180 14.85 -3.64 -29.15
N ILE A 181 14.51 -3.51 -27.88
CA ILE A 181 13.61 -4.45 -27.19
C ILE A 181 12.20 -4.20 -27.74
N VAL A 182 11.59 -5.24 -28.30
CA VAL A 182 10.22 -5.16 -28.83
C VAL A 182 9.24 -5.41 -27.69
N PRO A 183 8.33 -4.47 -27.39
CA PRO A 183 7.38 -4.66 -26.30
C PRO A 183 6.39 -5.79 -26.62
N GLN A 184 6.07 -6.59 -25.61
CA GLN A 184 5.02 -7.61 -25.66
C GLN A 184 3.86 -7.13 -24.79
N GLY A 185 2.70 -6.87 -25.39
CA GLY A 185 1.55 -6.32 -24.67
C GLY A 185 1.82 -4.96 -24.00
N GLY A 186 2.69 -4.14 -24.59
CA GLY A 186 3.11 -2.84 -24.04
C GLY A 186 4.22 -2.92 -22.98
N ARG A 187 4.71 -4.11 -22.66
CA ARG A 187 5.78 -4.34 -21.69
C ARG A 187 7.13 -4.62 -22.35
N HIS A 188 8.19 -4.00 -21.85
CA HIS A 188 9.56 -4.22 -22.30
C HIS A 188 10.30 -5.08 -21.28
N ALA A 189 10.63 -6.32 -21.66
CA ALA A 189 11.34 -7.23 -20.77
C ALA A 189 12.80 -6.82 -20.58
N SER A 190 13.21 -6.53 -19.34
CA SER A 190 14.59 -6.38 -18.90
C SER A 190 15.15 -7.71 -18.42
N GLY A 191 16.24 -8.14 -19.03
CA GLY A 191 16.97 -9.36 -18.65
C GLY A 191 17.91 -9.09 -17.48
N VAL A 192 18.42 -7.87 -17.36
CA VAL A 192 19.25 -7.44 -16.22
C VAL A 192 18.42 -7.46 -14.94
N LEU A 193 17.26 -6.79 -14.94
CA LEU A 193 16.43 -6.73 -13.75
C LEU A 193 15.61 -8.01 -13.52
N GLY A 194 15.37 -8.80 -14.57
CA GLY A 194 14.41 -9.91 -14.54
C GLY A 194 12.97 -9.41 -14.37
N LEU A 195 12.69 -8.21 -14.89
CA LEU A 195 11.43 -7.49 -14.75
C LEU A 195 10.96 -6.96 -16.10
N ASP A 196 9.65 -6.80 -16.25
CA ASP A 196 9.05 -6.10 -17.36
C ASP A 196 8.82 -4.62 -17.00
N LEU A 197 9.20 -3.70 -17.89
CA LEU A 197 8.97 -2.26 -17.74
C LEU A 197 7.79 -1.84 -18.61
N ALA A 198 6.86 -1.07 -18.07
CA ALA A 198 5.75 -0.52 -18.83
C ALA A 198 5.33 0.85 -18.31
N ILE A 199 4.52 1.54 -19.09
CA ILE A 199 3.89 2.78 -18.68
C ILE A 199 2.45 2.46 -18.27
N VAL A 200 2.09 2.75 -17.01
CA VAL A 200 0.73 2.61 -16.48
C VAL A 200 0.34 3.91 -15.80
N ASP A 201 -0.84 4.43 -16.14
CA ASP A 201 -1.40 5.67 -15.56
C ASP A 201 -0.41 6.85 -15.49
N GLY A 202 0.39 7.04 -16.55
CA GLY A 202 1.34 8.16 -16.59
C GLY A 202 2.69 7.88 -15.94
N ARG A 203 2.95 6.65 -15.49
CA ARG A 203 4.10 6.29 -14.63
C ARG A 203 4.86 5.10 -15.19
N LEU A 204 6.18 5.13 -15.00
CA LEU A 204 7.02 3.96 -15.24
C LEU A 204 6.77 2.96 -14.11
N GLU A 205 6.30 1.78 -14.49
CA GLU A 205 5.97 0.68 -13.59
C GLU A 205 6.74 -0.58 -13.99
N PHE A 206 7.00 -1.44 -12.99
CA PHE A 206 7.79 -2.66 -13.15
C PHE A 206 6.96 -3.88 -12.75
N PHE A 207 7.12 -4.98 -13.47
CA PHE A 207 6.35 -6.18 -13.28
C PHE A 207 7.24 -7.41 -13.13
N TYR A 208 6.95 -8.23 -12.11
CA TYR A 208 7.50 -9.56 -11.96
C TYR A 208 6.43 -10.58 -12.38
N GLY A 209 6.59 -11.14 -13.58
CA GLY A 209 5.54 -11.91 -14.24
C GLY A 209 4.29 -11.04 -14.48
N MET A 210 3.13 -11.48 -13.96
CA MET A 210 1.88 -10.73 -14.13
C MET A 210 1.67 -9.63 -13.08
N ALA A 211 2.44 -9.62 -11.99
CA ALA A 211 2.24 -8.72 -10.86
C ALA A 211 3.10 -7.46 -10.98
N ALA A 212 2.49 -6.29 -10.78
CA ALA A 212 3.24 -5.05 -10.56
C ALA A 212 3.97 -5.14 -9.22
N ILE A 213 5.24 -4.70 -9.19
CA ILE A 213 5.99 -4.61 -7.93
C ILE A 213 5.61 -3.32 -7.20
N PHE A 214 5.64 -3.36 -5.87
CA PHE A 214 5.14 -2.25 -5.05
C PHE A 214 6.26 -1.31 -4.63
N GLY A 215 5.89 -0.05 -4.44
CA GLY A 215 6.66 1.03 -3.80
C GLY A 215 6.28 1.20 -2.33
N THR A 216 6.97 2.10 -1.61
CA THR A 216 6.78 2.28 -0.17
C THR A 216 5.42 2.95 0.03
N GLU A 217 5.10 3.91 -0.85
CA GLU A 217 3.82 4.57 -0.96
C GLU A 217 2.66 3.57 -1.14
N ASP A 218 2.83 2.54 -1.99
CA ASP A 218 1.79 1.52 -2.20
C ASP A 218 1.56 0.66 -0.95
N LEU A 219 2.65 0.29 -0.25
CA LEU A 219 2.56 -0.50 0.97
C LEU A 219 1.90 0.29 2.10
N ILE A 220 2.26 1.57 2.26
CA ILE A 220 1.63 2.49 3.21
C ILE A 220 0.13 2.62 2.89
N GLY A 221 -0.23 2.87 1.62
CA GLY A 221 -1.62 2.99 1.21
C GLY A 221 -2.42 1.72 1.49
N ARG A 222 -1.83 0.54 1.26
CA ARG A 222 -2.44 -0.76 1.61
C ARG A 222 -2.63 -0.92 3.12
N LEU A 223 -1.61 -0.59 3.92
CA LEU A 223 -1.68 -0.67 5.38
C LEU A 223 -2.77 0.26 5.93
N GLN A 224 -2.82 1.50 5.45
CA GLN A 224 -3.87 2.46 5.81
C GLN A 224 -5.27 1.93 5.46
N GLY A 225 -5.45 1.38 4.25
CA GLY A 225 -6.73 0.78 3.85
C GLY A 225 -7.12 -0.43 4.71
N MET A 226 -6.17 -1.27 5.10
CA MET A 226 -6.43 -2.39 6.02
C MET A 226 -6.84 -1.89 7.41
N MET A 227 -6.15 -0.88 7.95
CA MET A 227 -6.51 -0.28 9.25
C MET A 227 -7.91 0.31 9.22
N GLN A 228 -8.26 1.09 8.18
CA GLN A 228 -9.59 1.68 8.04
C GLN A 228 -10.69 0.60 7.93
N SER A 229 -10.41 -0.51 7.23
CA SER A 229 -11.33 -1.66 7.17
C SER A 229 -11.52 -2.32 8.54
N LEU A 230 -10.46 -2.47 9.32
CA LEU A 230 -10.53 -3.02 10.68
C LEU A 230 -11.30 -2.10 11.62
N GLU A 231 -11.09 -0.78 11.56
CA GLU A 231 -11.85 0.20 12.33
C GLU A 231 -13.34 0.15 11.99
N THR A 232 -13.68 0.10 10.70
CA THR A 232 -15.08 -0.03 10.26
C THR A 232 -15.73 -1.30 10.78
N LYS A 233 -15.01 -2.44 10.73
CA LYS A 233 -15.50 -3.71 11.27
C LYS A 233 -15.66 -3.68 12.78
N ALA A 234 -14.74 -3.03 13.49
CA ALA A 234 -14.80 -2.91 14.95
C ALA A 234 -15.99 -2.04 15.39
N GLU A 235 -16.27 -0.95 14.68
CA GLU A 235 -17.42 -0.11 14.95
C GLU A 235 -18.73 -0.85 14.66
N GLN A 236 -18.82 -1.53 13.52
CA GLN A 236 -19.98 -2.35 13.18
C GLN A 236 -20.24 -3.42 14.26
N ALA A 237 -19.20 -4.12 14.73
CA ALA A 237 -19.33 -5.11 15.79
C ALA A 237 -19.77 -4.49 17.14
N ARG A 238 -19.37 -3.24 17.43
CA ARG A 238 -19.83 -2.51 18.62
C ARG A 238 -21.30 -2.15 18.52
N THR A 239 -21.74 -1.61 17.38
CA THR A 239 -23.14 -1.29 17.15
C THR A 239 -24.03 -2.53 17.24
N GLU A 240 -23.60 -3.65 16.63
CA GLU A 240 -24.31 -4.93 16.73
C GLU A 240 -24.40 -5.44 18.17
N ALA A 241 -23.30 -5.33 18.93
CA ALA A 241 -23.29 -5.73 20.34
C ALA A 241 -24.17 -4.84 21.23
N GLU A 242 -24.24 -3.54 20.95
CA GLU A 242 -25.10 -2.61 21.65
C GLU A 242 -26.58 -2.88 21.34
N GLN A 243 -26.92 -3.08 20.07
CA GLN A 243 -28.28 -3.44 19.66
C GLN A 243 -28.72 -4.76 20.31
N ALA A 244 -27.87 -5.79 20.29
CA ALA A 244 -28.18 -7.06 20.94
C ALA A 244 -28.39 -6.92 22.46
N ARG A 245 -27.67 -5.98 23.12
CA ARG A 245 -27.89 -5.68 24.55
C ARG A 245 -29.23 -4.99 24.77
N THR A 246 -29.58 -4.00 23.95
CA THR A 246 -30.88 -3.31 24.04
C THR A 246 -32.04 -4.28 23.82
N GLU A 247 -31.94 -5.15 22.81
CA GLU A 247 -32.95 -6.19 22.54
C GLU A 247 -33.08 -7.17 23.71
N ALA A 248 -31.96 -7.60 24.30
CA ALA A 248 -31.96 -8.48 25.47
C ALA A 248 -32.54 -7.81 26.72
N GLU A 249 -32.28 -6.51 26.93
CA GLU A 249 -32.84 -5.74 28.03
C GLU A 249 -34.36 -5.55 27.86
N GLN A 250 -34.81 -5.20 26.65
CA GLN A 250 -36.24 -5.07 26.35
C GLN A 250 -36.98 -6.39 26.55
N ALA A 251 -36.44 -7.51 26.05
CA ALA A 251 -37.03 -8.83 26.25
C ALA A 251 -37.12 -9.21 27.74
N ARG A 252 -36.15 -8.79 28.56
CA ARG A 252 -36.17 -9.00 30.01
C ARG A 252 -37.28 -8.18 30.68
N THR A 253 -37.43 -6.91 30.31
CA THR A 253 -38.51 -6.04 30.83
C THR A 253 -39.89 -6.58 30.44
N GLU A 254 -40.08 -7.01 29.20
CA GLU A 254 -41.34 -7.61 28.74
C GLU A 254 -41.66 -8.90 29.49
N ALA A 255 -40.66 -9.77 29.73
CA ALA A 255 -40.85 -10.98 30.52
C ALA A 255 -41.21 -10.70 31.99
N GLU A 256 -40.60 -9.68 32.61
CA GLU A 256 -40.91 -9.26 33.99
C GLU A 256 -42.32 -8.66 34.10
N GLN A 257 -42.72 -7.84 33.12
CA GLN A 257 -44.08 -7.30 33.05
C GLN A 257 -45.11 -8.42 32.86
N ALA A 258 -44.91 -9.33 31.92
CA ALA A 258 -45.81 -10.47 31.70
C ALA A 258 -45.96 -11.33 32.96
N ARG A 259 -44.87 -11.54 33.71
CA ARG A 259 -44.91 -12.25 34.99
C ARG A 259 -45.74 -11.50 36.03
N THR A 260 -45.56 -10.18 36.14
CA THR A 260 -46.31 -9.34 37.09
C THR A 260 -47.80 -9.34 36.76
N GLU A 261 -48.17 -9.22 35.48
CA GLU A 261 -49.56 -9.28 35.01
C GLU A 261 -50.20 -10.64 35.30
N ALA A 262 -49.46 -11.75 35.08
CA ALA A 262 -49.94 -13.08 35.42
C ALA A 262 -50.16 -13.27 36.93
N GLU A 263 -49.24 -12.78 37.77
CA GLU A 263 -49.38 -12.81 39.24
C GLU A 263 -50.59 -11.98 39.72
N GLN A 264 -50.83 -10.82 39.10
CA GLN A 264 -52.00 -9.98 39.39
C GLN A 264 -53.32 -10.63 38.95
N ALA A 265 -53.34 -11.28 37.78
CA ALA A 265 -54.52 -11.98 37.28
C ALA A 265 -54.91 -13.16 38.18
N LEU A 266 -53.93 -13.95 38.63
CA LEU A 266 -54.13 -15.02 39.61
C LEU A 266 -54.70 -14.47 40.93
N THR A 267 -54.09 -13.40 41.46
CA THR A 267 -54.57 -12.74 42.68
C THR A 267 -56.03 -12.28 42.54
N SER A 268 -56.37 -11.68 41.41
CA SER A 268 -57.73 -11.21 41.12
C SER A 268 -58.75 -12.36 41.05
N LEU A 269 -58.36 -13.51 40.47
CA LEU A 269 -59.20 -14.71 40.44
C LEU A 269 -59.41 -15.30 41.84
N HIS A 270 -58.37 -15.35 42.67
CA HIS A 270 -58.47 -15.78 44.07
C HIS A 270 -59.47 -14.92 44.83
N ASP A 271 -59.31 -13.60 44.77
CA ASP A 271 -60.14 -12.65 45.49
C ASP A 271 -61.60 -12.68 45.00
N SER A 272 -61.81 -12.81 43.68
CA SER A 272 -63.14 -12.91 43.09
C SER A 272 -63.88 -14.19 43.51
N LEU A 273 -63.19 -15.33 43.53
CA LEU A 273 -63.76 -16.60 44.00
C LEU A 273 -64.17 -16.49 45.48
N LEU A 274 -63.28 -15.98 46.32
CA LEU A 274 -63.57 -15.82 47.75
C LEU A 274 -64.71 -14.81 48.01
N ALA A 275 -64.79 -13.73 47.22
CA ALA A 275 -65.88 -12.77 47.31
C ALA A 275 -67.24 -13.39 46.95
N ILE A 276 -67.33 -14.21 45.90
CA ILE A 276 -68.57 -14.91 45.51
C ILE A 276 -68.99 -15.91 46.59
N VAL A 277 -68.04 -16.71 47.11
CA VAL A 277 -68.29 -17.67 48.21
C VAL A 277 -68.85 -16.95 49.43
N ALA A 278 -68.27 -15.80 49.79
CA ALA A 278 -68.73 -14.97 50.91
C ALA A 278 -70.14 -14.37 50.65
N ALA A 279 -70.37 -13.81 49.46
CA ALA A 279 -71.66 -13.22 49.09
C ALA A 279 -72.80 -14.25 49.08
N ARG A 280 -72.51 -15.51 48.77
CA ARG A 280 -73.48 -16.61 48.82
C ARG A 280 -73.66 -17.25 50.18
N GLY A 281 -72.88 -16.84 51.19
CA GLY A 281 -72.95 -17.41 52.54
C GLY A 281 -72.44 -18.86 52.63
N ILE A 282 -71.59 -19.29 51.69
CA ILE A 282 -70.98 -20.62 51.73
C ILE A 282 -69.91 -20.63 52.83
N SER A 283 -70.00 -21.55 53.79
CA SER A 283 -69.01 -21.69 54.86
C SER A 283 -67.64 -22.06 54.30
N CYS A 284 -66.63 -21.23 54.57
CA CYS A 284 -65.28 -21.40 54.04
C CYS A 284 -64.27 -21.42 55.19
N SER A 285 -63.66 -22.60 55.42
CA SER A 285 -62.69 -22.82 56.48
C SER A 285 -61.34 -22.15 56.17
N ALA A 286 -60.45 -22.07 57.16
CA ALA A 286 -59.09 -21.57 56.93
C ALA A 286 -58.32 -22.45 55.92
N GLY A 287 -58.54 -23.77 55.95
CA GLY A 287 -57.92 -24.71 55.00
C GLY A 287 -58.43 -24.55 53.57
N ASP A 288 -59.72 -24.26 53.38
CA ASP A 288 -60.29 -24.01 52.05
C ASP A 288 -59.76 -22.70 51.44
N ARG A 289 -59.59 -21.66 52.25
CA ARG A 289 -58.98 -20.40 51.80
C ARG A 289 -57.52 -20.58 51.39
N GLU A 290 -56.77 -21.36 52.16
CA GLU A 290 -55.38 -21.68 51.83
C GLU A 290 -55.29 -22.49 50.53
N ARG A 291 -56.19 -23.45 50.33
CA ARG A 291 -56.27 -24.23 49.10
C ARG A 291 -56.62 -23.37 47.88
N VAL A 292 -57.49 -22.39 48.03
CA VAL A 292 -57.77 -21.41 46.96
C VAL A 292 -56.54 -20.55 46.68
N ARG A 293 -55.91 -19.97 47.72
CA ARG A 293 -54.76 -19.05 47.57
C ARG A 293 -53.48 -19.73 47.05
N SER A 294 -53.35 -21.04 47.23
CA SER A 294 -52.21 -21.83 46.75
C SER A 294 -52.38 -22.38 45.33
N CYS A 295 -53.56 -22.25 44.72
CA CYS A 295 -53.82 -22.74 43.37
C CYS A 295 -53.19 -21.83 42.31
N THR A 296 -52.13 -22.28 41.65
CA THR A 296 -51.41 -21.48 40.63
C THR A 296 -51.96 -21.63 39.21
N GLU A 297 -53.02 -22.44 39.02
CA GLU A 297 -53.61 -22.71 37.71
C GLU A 297 -54.85 -21.82 37.47
N PRO A 298 -54.82 -20.89 36.49
CA PRO A 298 -55.94 -19.98 36.21
C PRO A 298 -57.21 -20.71 35.80
N GLU A 299 -57.10 -21.79 35.00
CA GLU A 299 -58.25 -22.56 34.53
C GLU A 299 -58.99 -23.26 35.68
N THR A 300 -58.23 -23.76 36.66
CA THR A 300 -58.77 -24.39 37.86
C THR A 300 -59.52 -23.37 38.72
N LEU A 301 -58.92 -22.18 38.92
CA LEU A 301 -59.59 -21.07 39.63
C LEU A 301 -60.85 -20.58 38.92
N GLN A 302 -60.83 -20.44 37.59
CA GLN A 302 -62.00 -20.06 36.81
C GLN A 302 -63.13 -21.09 36.92
N ARG A 303 -62.79 -22.39 36.88
CA ARG A 303 -63.77 -23.47 37.06
C ARG A 303 -64.41 -23.41 38.45
N TRP A 304 -63.62 -23.22 39.50
CA TRP A 304 -64.12 -23.04 40.85
C TRP A 304 -64.98 -21.79 40.98
N LEU A 305 -64.62 -20.69 40.31
CA LEU A 305 -65.38 -19.44 40.31
C LEU A 305 -66.77 -19.63 39.67
N VAL A 306 -66.87 -20.34 38.56
CA VAL A 306 -68.15 -20.71 37.92
C VAL A 306 -68.98 -21.64 38.83
N ARG A 307 -68.34 -22.63 39.47
CA ARG A 307 -69.02 -23.55 40.39
C ARG A 307 -69.56 -22.80 41.62
N ALA A 308 -68.77 -21.89 42.20
CA ALA A 308 -69.19 -21.07 43.34
C ALA A 308 -70.49 -20.30 43.08
N ALA A 309 -70.78 -19.92 41.84
CA ALA A 309 -72.04 -19.27 41.48
C ALA A 309 -73.28 -20.19 41.56
N THR A 310 -73.11 -21.52 41.54
CA THR A 310 -74.23 -22.47 41.38
C THR A 310 -74.36 -23.48 42.53
N VAL A 311 -73.25 -23.99 43.07
CA VAL A 311 -73.25 -25.08 44.07
C VAL A 311 -73.45 -24.60 45.51
N GLY A 312 -73.71 -25.50 46.46
CA GLY A 312 -74.15 -25.16 47.82
C GLY A 312 -73.07 -25.20 48.90
N SER A 313 -71.91 -25.82 48.62
CA SER A 313 -70.85 -26.02 49.61
C SER A 313 -69.44 -25.84 49.03
N MET A 314 -68.47 -25.51 49.89
CA MET A 314 -67.08 -25.33 49.46
C MET A 314 -66.43 -26.62 48.93
N ALA A 315 -66.88 -27.80 49.41
CA ALA A 315 -66.42 -29.09 48.91
C ALA A 315 -66.82 -29.34 47.44
N GLU A 316 -68.01 -28.90 47.05
CA GLU A 316 -68.49 -28.96 45.66
C GLU A 316 -67.79 -27.92 44.77
N VAL A 317 -67.47 -26.74 45.33
CA VAL A 317 -66.69 -25.70 44.62
C VAL A 317 -65.30 -26.22 44.28
N LEU A 318 -64.61 -26.81 45.24
CA LEU A 318 -63.21 -27.28 45.13
C LEU A 318 -63.07 -28.72 44.61
N ALA A 319 -64.17 -29.36 44.20
CA ALA A 319 -64.09 -30.63 43.50
C ALA A 319 -63.30 -30.46 42.18
N GLU A 320 -62.70 -31.53 41.66
CA GLU A 320 -61.99 -31.48 40.37
C GLU A 320 -62.96 -31.30 39.18
#